data_AF-A0A4P7IC81-F1
#
_entry.id   AF-A0A4P7IC81-F1
#
_cell.length_a   1.000
_cell.length_b   1.000
_cell.length_c   1.000
_cell.angle_alpha   90.00
_cell.angle_beta   90.00
_cell.angle_gamma   90.00
#
_symmetry.space_group_name_H-M   'P 1'
#
loop_
_entity.id
_entity.type
_entity.pdbx_description
1 polymer ?
#
loop_
_entity_poly.entity_id
_entity_poly.type
_entity_poly.pdbx_seq_one_letter_code
_entity_poly.pdbx_strand_id
1 'polypeptide(L)'
;MATLSALSRTAALLLTGALLVVLPSSTGAVAAPTTCEMEYSAPGLKTLHPRVLPNPGFSVGVIDIQVADTRTVVDVDWGFDATYASDSADLSFLLVNPQSDDKNVPKSIVNGMTGPLSGSYVLDDSASAPFATSSPAPGRYRPDELAAALTGHPAAGRWRFMVTNVSDNTGDWGNVTLTLTVDCDSDKDGIADAADNCPAEPNVEQVDIDTDGVGDTCDGNRDGDALDNASDGCQRVAAATMSGCPGADRDVRLRHQKKKRKLRVTVASYFTECQSRADVVVWRARKGPDKMVARKATDARGRLVLKAPRRPGRHYATVEELYAIGVAECGAARSRSVRIRRSER
;
A
#
# COMPACT_ATOMS: atom_id res chain seq x y z
N MET A 1 69.53 20.88 -45.08
CA MET A 1 69.58 21.63 -43.81
C MET A 1 68.22 21.41 -43.14
N ALA A 2 68.08 20.39 -42.29
CA ALA A 2 68.03 20.49 -40.82
C ALA A 2 67.06 21.59 -40.36
N THR A 3 65.96 21.31 -39.64
CA THR A 3 65.98 20.83 -38.24
C THR A 3 64.71 20.04 -37.82
N LEU A 4 64.90 19.23 -36.79
CA LEU A 4 63.96 18.32 -36.11
C LEU A 4 63.08 18.97 -35.01
N SER A 5 62.04 18.21 -34.63
CA SER A 5 61.32 18.16 -33.33
C SER A 5 60.19 19.20 -33.14
N ALA A 6 59.08 18.95 -32.44
CA ALA A 6 58.67 17.87 -31.55
C ALA A 6 57.13 17.78 -31.45
N LEU A 7 56.66 16.68 -30.85
CA LEU A 7 55.28 16.35 -30.47
C LEU A 7 54.50 17.49 -29.78
N SER A 8 53.19 17.60 -30.05
CA SER A 8 52.19 17.61 -28.97
C SER A 8 50.77 17.37 -29.50
N ARG A 9 50.03 16.58 -28.71
CA ARG A 9 48.63 16.21 -28.84
C ARG A 9 47.73 17.43 -28.61
N THR A 10 46.66 17.56 -29.39
CA THR A 10 45.23 17.52 -28.95
C THR A 10 44.37 18.18 -30.04
N ALA A 11 43.52 17.38 -30.68
CA ALA A 11 42.44 17.89 -31.51
C ALA A 11 41.32 18.40 -30.59
N ALA A 12 41.17 19.72 -30.50
CA ALA A 12 40.03 20.37 -29.88
C ALA A 12 38.85 20.31 -30.85
N LEU A 13 38.00 19.29 -30.70
CA LEU A 13 36.69 19.23 -31.35
C LEU A 13 35.71 19.99 -30.45
N LEU A 14 35.31 21.19 -30.90
CA LEU A 14 34.20 21.95 -30.32
C LEU A 14 32.89 21.19 -30.58
N LEU A 15 32.55 20.27 -29.68
CA LEU A 15 31.20 19.73 -29.55
C LEU A 15 30.43 20.62 -28.59
N THR A 16 29.51 21.41 -29.16
CA THR A 16 28.44 22.09 -28.44
C THR A 16 27.64 21.04 -27.65
N GLY A 17 27.80 21.06 -26.33
CA GLY A 17 27.02 20.26 -25.41
C GLY A 17 25.56 20.75 -25.39
N ALA A 18 24.68 19.93 -25.93
CA ALA A 18 23.28 19.87 -25.51
C ALA A 18 23.03 18.42 -25.11
N LEU A 19 23.44 18.07 -23.89
CA LEU A 19 23.07 16.82 -23.26
C LEU A 19 21.58 16.94 -22.93
N LEU A 20 20.73 16.46 -23.84
CA LEU A 20 19.31 16.28 -23.58
C LEU A 20 19.17 15.14 -22.56
N VAL A 21 19.25 15.49 -21.28
CA VAL A 21 18.84 14.60 -20.18
C VAL A 21 17.32 14.47 -20.31
N VAL A 22 16.87 13.40 -20.95
CA VAL A 22 15.48 12.96 -20.83
C VAL A 22 15.34 12.45 -19.41
N LEU A 23 14.95 13.35 -18.50
CA LEU A 23 14.43 12.96 -17.20
C LEU A 23 13.15 12.16 -17.47
N PRO A 24 12.98 10.96 -16.91
CA PRO A 24 11.65 10.39 -16.82
C PRO A 24 10.86 11.34 -15.92
N SER A 25 9.92 12.06 -16.52
CA SER A 25 8.86 12.73 -15.80
C SER A 25 7.98 11.65 -15.18
N SER A 26 8.44 11.01 -14.10
CA SER A 26 7.55 10.38 -13.15
C SER A 26 6.89 11.48 -12.34
N THR A 27 6.05 12.28 -12.99
CA THR A 27 4.86 12.76 -12.33
C THR A 27 3.98 11.52 -12.18
N GLY A 28 4.31 10.70 -11.18
CA GLY A 28 3.26 10.02 -10.46
C GLY A 28 2.35 11.15 -10.00
N ALA A 29 1.28 11.38 -10.75
CA ALA A 29 0.10 11.94 -10.15
C ALA A 29 -0.24 10.93 -9.07
N VAL A 30 0.27 11.17 -7.85
CA VAL A 30 -0.42 10.72 -6.66
C VAL A 30 -1.81 11.26 -6.91
N ALA A 31 -2.74 10.37 -7.24
CA ALA A 31 -4.13 10.72 -7.32
C ALA A 31 -4.39 11.53 -6.06
N ALA A 32 -4.80 12.80 -6.21
CA ALA A 32 -5.20 13.59 -5.06
C ALA A 32 -6.09 12.68 -4.23
N PRO A 33 -5.86 12.55 -2.90
CA PRO A 33 -6.62 11.62 -2.08
C PRO A 33 -8.07 11.83 -2.47
N THR A 34 -8.69 10.79 -3.01
CA THR A 34 -10.07 10.88 -3.48
C THR A 34 -10.84 11.28 -2.24
N THR A 35 -11.14 12.57 -2.09
CA THR A 35 -11.77 13.06 -0.89
C THR A 35 -13.11 12.38 -0.90
N CYS A 36 -13.36 11.57 0.13
CA CYS A 36 -14.59 10.81 0.29
C CYS A 36 -15.69 11.76 0.78
N GLU A 37 -15.84 12.84 0.03
CA GLU A 37 -16.69 13.98 0.28
C GLU A 37 -17.98 13.78 -0.52
N MET A 38 -19.09 13.82 0.20
CA MET A 38 -20.42 13.58 -0.32
C MET A 38 -21.28 14.80 -0.04
N GLU A 39 -21.82 15.41 -1.11
CA GLU A 39 -22.72 16.55 -1.01
C GLU A 39 -24.19 16.10 -1.06
N TYR A 40 -24.97 16.57 -0.09
CA TYR A 40 -26.41 16.41 0.00
C TYR A 40 -27.07 17.78 0.05
N SER A 41 -28.25 17.92 -0.54
CA SER A 41 -29.01 19.16 -0.47
C SER A 41 -30.50 18.91 -0.30
N ALA A 42 -31.16 19.84 0.39
CA ALA A 42 -32.60 19.91 0.49
C ALA A 42 -33.08 21.33 0.17
N PRO A 43 -34.23 21.46 -0.52
CA PRO A 43 -34.85 22.77 -0.69
C PRO A 43 -35.23 23.32 0.68
N GLY A 44 -34.92 24.59 0.96
CA GLY A 44 -35.27 25.17 2.24
C GLY A 44 -36.72 25.62 2.36
N LEU A 45 -36.96 26.28 3.49
CA LEU A 45 -38.28 26.79 3.85
C LEU A 45 -38.50 28.14 3.16
N LYS A 46 -39.32 28.12 2.10
CA LYS A 46 -39.65 29.32 1.32
C LYS A 46 -40.02 30.54 2.18
N THR A 47 -40.63 30.35 3.35
CA THR A 47 -40.87 31.42 4.33
C THR A 47 -40.94 30.85 5.74
N LEU A 48 -40.07 31.31 6.64
CA LEU A 48 -40.22 31.05 8.09
C LEU A 48 -41.10 32.14 8.69
N HIS A 49 -42.26 31.72 9.19
CA HIS A 49 -43.28 32.64 9.68
C HIS A 49 -42.88 33.23 11.03
N PRO A 50 -43.36 34.43 11.37
CA PRO A 50 -43.06 35.09 12.64
C PRO A 50 -43.72 34.38 13.83
N ARG A 51 -43.23 34.70 15.03
CA ARG A 51 -43.77 34.24 16.32
C ARG A 51 -45.31 34.34 16.40
N VAL A 52 -45.98 33.24 16.76
CA VAL A 52 -47.44 33.19 16.99
C VAL A 52 -47.74 32.98 18.47
N LEU A 53 -48.35 33.96 19.15
CA LEU A 53 -48.86 33.83 20.53
C LEU A 53 -50.32 33.35 20.52
N PRO A 54 -50.75 32.42 21.42
CA PRO A 54 -50.25 32.23 22.79
C PRO A 54 -49.69 30.82 23.10
N ASN A 55 -48.83 30.26 22.24
CA ASN A 55 -47.71 29.35 22.55
C ASN A 55 -47.13 28.78 21.23
N PRO A 56 -45.82 28.50 21.13
CA PRO A 56 -44.69 28.99 21.93
C PRO A 56 -44.17 30.33 21.38
N GLY A 57 -43.41 31.07 22.19
CA GLY A 57 -42.93 32.41 21.87
C GLY A 57 -41.82 32.51 20.80
N PHE A 58 -41.79 31.61 19.81
CA PHE A 58 -40.82 31.53 18.72
C PHE A 58 -41.40 30.68 17.57
N SER A 59 -40.85 30.79 16.36
CA SER A 59 -41.13 29.87 15.25
C SER A 59 -39.93 28.98 14.97
N VAL A 60 -40.18 27.74 14.54
CA VAL A 60 -39.13 26.77 14.20
C VAL A 60 -39.36 26.24 12.80
N GLY A 61 -38.32 26.34 11.97
CA GLY A 61 -38.21 25.68 10.68
C GLY A 61 -37.41 24.40 10.83
N VAL A 62 -37.88 23.31 10.22
CA VAL A 62 -37.18 22.02 10.22
C VAL A 62 -37.00 21.54 8.78
N ILE A 63 -35.78 21.20 8.43
CA ILE A 63 -35.40 20.62 7.14
C ILE A 63 -34.66 19.32 7.43
N ASP A 64 -35.17 18.22 6.90
CA ASP A 64 -34.60 16.89 7.08
C ASP A 64 -33.88 16.47 5.79
N ILE A 65 -32.62 16.04 5.89
CA ILE A 65 -31.83 15.45 4.81
C ILE A 65 -31.65 13.97 5.11
N GLN A 66 -31.98 13.11 4.14
CA GLN A 66 -31.78 11.66 4.27
C GLN A 66 -30.43 11.28 3.67
N VAL A 67 -29.59 10.64 4.48
CA VAL A 67 -28.29 10.13 4.07
C VAL A 67 -28.33 8.60 4.11
N ALA A 68 -27.96 7.96 3.00
CA ALA A 68 -27.93 6.50 2.87
C ALA A 68 -26.55 5.89 3.16
N ASP A 69 -25.49 6.72 3.17
CA ASP A 69 -24.12 6.26 3.37
C ASP A 69 -23.92 5.79 4.81
N THR A 70 -23.40 4.58 5.00
CA THR A 70 -23.20 3.98 6.33
C THR A 70 -21.79 4.18 6.87
N ARG A 71 -20.88 4.76 6.10
CA ARG A 71 -19.49 4.99 6.50
C ARG A 71 -19.41 6.02 7.63
N THR A 72 -18.31 5.97 8.37
CA THR A 72 -18.07 6.86 9.50
C THR A 72 -17.78 8.27 9.00
N VAL A 73 -18.47 9.25 9.54
CA VAL A 73 -18.23 10.67 9.23
C VAL A 73 -16.88 11.09 9.83
N VAL A 74 -16.00 11.66 9.02
CA VAL A 74 -14.71 12.23 9.40
C VAL A 74 -14.80 13.74 9.51
N ASP A 75 -15.61 14.38 8.68
CA ASP A 75 -15.79 15.84 8.66
C ASP A 75 -17.21 16.22 8.23
N VAL A 76 -17.70 17.37 8.71
CA VAL A 76 -19.05 17.87 8.43
C VAL A 76 -19.02 19.36 8.13
N ASP A 77 -19.40 19.67 6.90
CA ASP A 77 -19.67 21.00 6.39
C ASP A 77 -21.18 21.14 6.18
N TRP A 78 -21.78 22.25 6.57
CA TRP A 78 -23.19 22.51 6.27
C TRP A 78 -23.45 23.96 5.92
N GLY A 79 -24.31 24.18 4.94
CA GLY A 79 -24.60 25.51 4.43
C GLY A 79 -26.08 25.78 4.29
N PHE A 80 -26.40 27.06 4.19
CA PHE A 80 -27.76 27.52 3.95
C PHE A 80 -27.77 28.85 3.19
N ASP A 81 -28.76 29.00 2.33
CA ASP A 81 -29.10 30.29 1.74
C ASP A 81 -30.13 30.99 2.62
N ALA A 82 -29.91 32.26 2.95
CA ALA A 82 -30.83 33.05 3.76
C ALA A 82 -31.00 34.46 3.21
N THR A 83 -32.23 34.96 3.29
CA THR A 83 -32.55 36.38 3.19
C THR A 83 -33.37 36.79 4.41
N TYR A 84 -32.77 37.57 5.29
CA TYR A 84 -33.36 38.06 6.53
C TYR A 84 -32.96 39.51 6.73
N ALA A 85 -33.90 40.42 6.52
CA ALA A 85 -33.64 41.86 6.54
C ALA A 85 -33.46 42.44 7.95
N SER A 86 -33.86 41.68 8.98
CA SER A 86 -33.80 42.07 10.38
C SER A 86 -32.53 41.57 11.06
N ASP A 87 -32.41 41.83 12.36
CA ASP A 87 -31.23 41.47 13.11
C ASP A 87 -31.17 39.95 13.35
N SER A 88 -30.17 39.27 12.78
CA SER A 88 -29.94 37.84 12.95
C SER A 88 -29.67 37.39 14.39
N ALA A 89 -29.56 38.32 15.35
CA ALA A 89 -29.60 38.02 16.78
C ALA A 89 -30.89 37.28 17.20
N ASP A 90 -31.95 37.44 16.42
CA ASP A 90 -33.25 36.77 16.63
C ASP A 90 -33.26 35.30 16.17
N LEU A 91 -32.17 34.83 15.54
CA LEU A 91 -32.08 33.53 14.90
C LEU A 91 -31.11 32.59 15.64
N SER A 92 -31.49 31.33 15.74
CA SER A 92 -30.63 30.24 16.19
C SER A 92 -30.65 29.11 15.18
N PHE A 93 -29.47 28.64 14.80
CA PHE A 93 -29.32 27.52 13.87
C PHE A 93 -28.81 26.28 14.59
N LEU A 94 -29.31 25.13 14.15
CA LEU A 94 -28.99 23.85 14.76
C LEU A 94 -28.92 22.74 13.70
N LEU A 95 -27.77 22.07 13.61
CA LEU A 95 -27.64 20.80 12.89
C LEU A 95 -27.59 19.62 13.88
N VAL A 96 -28.36 18.56 13.58
CA VAL A 96 -28.48 17.34 14.38
C VAL A 96 -28.15 16.11 13.54
N ASN A 97 -27.21 15.30 14.01
CA ASN A 97 -26.83 14.02 13.40
C ASN A 97 -27.90 12.93 13.65
N PRO A 98 -28.12 11.97 12.72
CA PRO A 98 -29.05 10.84 12.88
C PRO A 98 -28.93 10.03 14.17
N GLN A 99 -27.74 9.95 14.78
CA GLN A 99 -27.46 9.18 15.99
C GLN A 99 -27.82 9.95 17.28
N SER A 100 -28.45 11.13 17.15
CA SER A 100 -28.75 12.00 18.27
C SER A 100 -30.06 11.66 18.99
N ASP A 101 -29.97 11.18 20.22
CA ASP A 101 -31.08 11.11 21.19
C ASP A 101 -30.98 12.20 22.28
N ASP A 102 -32.11 12.79 22.67
CA ASP A 102 -32.34 14.04 23.46
C ASP A 102 -31.52 14.33 24.76
N LYS A 103 -30.49 13.56 25.13
CA LYS A 103 -29.86 13.65 26.46
C LYS A 103 -28.36 13.91 26.55
N ASN A 104 -27.63 14.03 25.45
CA ASN A 104 -26.25 14.58 25.39
C ASN A 104 -25.71 14.30 24.00
N VAL A 105 -26.12 15.09 23.00
CA VAL A 105 -25.62 14.87 21.64
C VAL A 105 -25.03 16.12 21.04
N PRO A 106 -23.89 16.00 20.35
CA PRO A 106 -23.42 16.90 19.31
C PRO A 106 -24.48 17.73 18.61
N LYS A 107 -24.41 19.04 18.82
CA LYS A 107 -25.24 20.03 18.15
C LYS A 107 -24.29 21.10 17.64
N SER A 108 -24.35 21.43 16.36
CA SER A 108 -23.70 22.65 15.89
C SER A 108 -24.70 23.78 16.09
N ILE A 109 -24.45 24.62 17.08
CA ILE A 109 -25.28 25.79 17.38
C ILE A 109 -24.54 27.04 16.90
N VAL A 110 -25.27 27.92 16.24
CA VAL A 110 -24.79 29.26 15.95
C VAL A 110 -25.76 30.29 16.54
N ASN A 111 -25.24 31.17 17.40
CA ASN A 111 -25.98 32.19 18.13
C ASN A 111 -25.20 33.52 18.11
N GLY A 112 -25.87 34.63 18.44
CA GLY A 112 -25.18 35.90 18.70
C GLY A 112 -24.70 36.65 17.45
N MET A 113 -25.24 36.31 16.29
CA MET A 113 -25.08 37.11 15.07
C MET A 113 -25.74 38.47 15.27
N THR A 114 -25.30 39.48 14.52
CA THR A 114 -26.03 40.75 14.44
C THR A 114 -26.18 41.23 13.01
N GLY A 115 -27.25 41.93 12.69
CA GLY A 115 -27.52 42.50 11.37
C GLY A 115 -28.11 41.52 10.34
N PRO A 116 -28.39 42.00 9.12
CA PRO A 116 -29.12 41.25 8.10
C PRO A 116 -28.31 40.13 7.46
N LEU A 117 -29.00 39.10 6.99
CA LEU A 117 -28.45 38.01 6.19
C LEU A 117 -28.96 38.12 4.74
N SER A 118 -28.07 37.97 3.77
CA SER A 118 -28.44 37.95 2.35
C SER A 118 -27.38 37.22 1.52
N GLY A 119 -27.63 35.94 1.25
CA GLY A 119 -26.78 35.11 0.41
C GLY A 119 -26.58 33.71 0.99
N SER A 120 -25.45 33.09 0.64
CA SER A 120 -25.10 31.71 1.02
C SER A 120 -24.04 31.70 2.10
N TYR A 121 -24.27 30.89 3.13
CA TYR A 121 -23.41 30.77 4.30
C TYR A 121 -23.04 29.31 4.49
N VAL A 122 -21.76 29.01 4.69
CA VAL A 122 -21.26 27.67 4.94
C VAL A 122 -20.56 27.65 6.29
N LEU A 123 -20.89 26.64 7.09
CA LEU A 123 -20.34 26.37 8.39
C LEU A 123 -19.43 25.16 8.32
N ASP A 124 -18.18 25.42 8.63
CA ASP A 124 -17.01 24.56 8.43
C ASP A 124 -16.09 24.81 9.63
N ASP A 125 -15.81 23.79 10.44
CA ASP A 125 -15.03 23.99 11.67
C ASP A 125 -13.53 24.23 11.42
N SER A 126 -13.07 23.95 10.20
CA SER A 126 -11.74 24.25 9.66
C SER A 126 -11.67 25.67 9.10
N ALA A 127 -12.79 26.38 8.97
CA ALA A 127 -12.80 27.78 8.58
C ALA A 127 -12.06 28.68 9.60
N SER A 128 -11.39 29.70 9.08
CA SER A 128 -10.59 30.63 9.88
C SER A 128 -11.40 31.77 10.50
N ALA A 129 -12.51 32.15 9.88
CA ALA A 129 -13.37 33.25 10.33
C ALA A 129 -14.43 32.71 11.29
N PRO A 130 -14.53 33.19 12.54
CA PRO A 130 -15.64 32.81 13.41
C PRO A 130 -16.95 33.37 12.87
N PHE A 131 -18.05 32.65 13.09
CA PHE A 131 -19.40 33.17 12.82
C PHE A 131 -19.84 34.18 13.90
N ALA A 132 -19.06 35.25 14.12
CA ALA A 132 -19.26 36.24 15.20
C ALA A 132 -19.16 37.71 14.72
N THR A 133 -19.30 37.95 13.41
CA THR A 133 -19.21 39.31 12.84
C THR A 133 -20.58 39.97 12.74
N SER A 134 -20.64 41.30 12.92
CA SER A 134 -21.84 42.09 12.67
C SER A 134 -22.07 42.25 11.16
N SER A 135 -23.22 41.80 10.68
CA SER A 135 -23.62 41.72 9.27
C SER A 135 -22.65 40.88 8.44
N PRO A 136 -22.60 39.56 8.67
CA PRO A 136 -21.68 38.68 7.96
C PRO A 136 -21.99 38.70 6.45
N ALA A 137 -20.95 38.90 5.65
CA ALA A 137 -21.03 38.68 4.21
C ALA A 137 -21.26 37.19 3.91
N PRO A 138 -21.81 36.83 2.74
CA PRO A 138 -21.84 35.43 2.30
C PRO A 138 -20.44 34.81 2.29
N GLY A 139 -20.28 33.60 2.81
CA GLY A 139 -18.96 32.97 2.94
C GLY A 139 -18.90 31.74 3.86
N ARG A 140 -17.67 31.27 4.10
CA ARG A 140 -17.33 30.15 5.00
C ARG A 140 -16.95 30.67 6.38
N TYR A 141 -17.47 30.01 7.40
CA TYR A 141 -17.37 30.45 8.79
C TYR A 141 -17.29 29.27 9.73
N ARG A 142 -16.61 29.47 10.85
CA ARG A 142 -16.45 28.49 11.91
C ARG A 142 -17.60 28.61 12.93
N PRO A 143 -18.34 27.52 13.23
CA PRO A 143 -19.38 27.52 14.24
C PRO A 143 -18.80 27.62 15.68
N ASP A 144 -19.63 28.08 16.62
CA ASP A 144 -19.25 28.30 18.03
C ASP A 144 -19.05 26.98 18.80
N GLU A 145 -19.90 25.98 18.52
CA GLU A 145 -19.77 24.62 19.05
C GLU A 145 -19.24 23.69 17.94
N LEU A 146 -18.11 23.02 18.23
CA LEU A 146 -17.29 22.30 17.25
C LEU A 146 -18.08 21.20 16.52
N ALA A 147 -17.97 21.19 15.19
CA ALA A 147 -18.47 20.12 14.33
C ALA A 147 -17.80 18.76 14.62
N ALA A 148 -16.68 18.73 15.35
CA ALA A 148 -16.06 17.51 15.91
C ALA A 148 -17.01 16.61 16.71
N ALA A 149 -18.12 17.16 17.20
CA ALA A 149 -19.16 16.37 17.85
C ALA A 149 -19.95 15.53 16.80
N LEU A 150 -20.11 16.01 15.56
CA LEU A 150 -20.88 15.36 14.50
C LEU A 150 -20.09 14.27 13.74
N THR A 151 -18.80 14.13 14.00
CA THR A 151 -17.87 13.16 13.41
C THR A 151 -17.70 11.91 14.27
N GLY A 152 -17.18 10.81 13.72
CA GLY A 152 -16.93 9.55 14.44
C GLY A 152 -18.15 8.64 14.54
N HIS A 153 -19.23 8.96 13.83
CA HIS A 153 -20.49 8.21 13.81
C HIS A 153 -20.88 7.84 12.38
N PRO A 154 -21.71 6.79 12.17
CA PRO A 154 -22.23 6.47 10.85
C PRO A 154 -23.00 7.66 10.25
N ALA A 155 -22.76 7.96 8.98
CA ALA A 155 -23.45 9.03 8.26
C ALA A 155 -24.95 8.75 8.05
N ALA A 156 -25.34 7.47 8.11
CA ALA A 156 -26.66 7.00 7.70
C ALA A 156 -27.78 7.51 8.62
N GLY A 157 -28.86 7.93 7.98
CA GLY A 157 -30.13 8.28 8.62
C GLY A 157 -30.53 9.73 8.36
N ARG A 158 -31.35 10.25 9.27
CA ARG A 158 -31.98 11.56 9.14
C ARG A 158 -31.13 12.64 9.80
N TRP A 159 -30.47 13.45 8.98
CA TRP A 159 -29.87 14.71 9.42
C TRP A 159 -30.95 15.78 9.47
N ARG A 160 -30.93 16.59 10.54
CA ARG A 160 -31.94 17.61 10.75
C ARG A 160 -31.30 18.96 10.94
N PHE A 161 -31.66 19.89 10.06
CA PHE A 161 -31.38 21.30 10.20
C PHE A 161 -32.59 22.00 10.79
N MET A 162 -32.38 22.80 11.84
CA MET A 162 -33.41 23.58 12.49
C MET A 162 -33.00 25.04 12.54
N VAL A 163 -33.94 25.91 12.21
CA VAL A 163 -33.80 27.35 12.40
C VAL A 163 -34.89 27.82 13.34
N THR A 164 -34.51 28.49 14.43
CA THR A 164 -35.44 29.08 15.39
C THR A 164 -35.42 30.59 15.22
N ASN A 165 -36.59 31.22 15.17
CA ASN A 165 -36.75 32.66 15.11
C ASN A 165 -37.60 33.11 16.30
N VAL A 166 -37.03 33.95 17.17
CA VAL A 166 -37.70 34.47 18.36
C VAL A 166 -38.42 35.80 18.13
N SER A 167 -38.25 36.40 16.94
CA SER A 167 -38.86 37.66 16.55
C SER A 167 -40.20 37.51 15.82
N ASP A 168 -40.81 38.66 15.55
CA ASP A 168 -41.94 38.85 14.65
C ASP A 168 -41.53 39.17 13.20
N ASN A 169 -40.23 39.12 12.88
CA ASN A 169 -39.73 39.33 11.53
C ASN A 169 -39.78 38.04 10.72
N THR A 170 -39.93 38.19 9.40
CA THR A 170 -39.98 37.06 8.46
C THR A 170 -38.66 36.95 7.69
N GLY A 171 -38.27 35.73 7.35
CA GLY A 171 -37.12 35.43 6.51
C GLY A 171 -37.40 34.35 5.49
N ASP A 172 -36.69 34.42 4.37
CA ASP A 172 -36.71 33.41 3.31
C ASP A 172 -35.46 32.53 3.42
N TRP A 173 -35.67 31.21 3.42
CA TRP A 173 -34.61 30.22 3.53
C TRP A 173 -34.54 29.45 2.21
N GLY A 174 -33.44 29.64 1.50
CA GLY A 174 -33.14 28.96 0.24
C GLY A 174 -32.56 27.58 0.49
N ASN A 175 -31.60 27.10 -0.32
CA ASN A 175 -31.16 25.71 -0.19
C ASN A 175 -30.36 25.48 1.09
N VAL A 176 -30.54 24.31 1.69
CA VAL A 176 -29.66 23.81 2.74
C VAL A 176 -28.77 22.73 2.12
N THR A 177 -27.47 22.85 2.33
CA THR A 177 -26.45 21.91 1.88
C THR A 177 -25.80 21.23 3.08
N LEU A 178 -25.47 19.95 2.92
CA LEU A 178 -24.74 19.15 3.88
C LEU A 178 -23.65 18.42 3.11
N THR A 179 -22.41 18.69 3.45
CA THR A 179 -21.25 18.04 2.87
C THR A 179 -20.59 17.18 3.96
N LEU A 180 -20.52 15.88 3.72
CA LEU A 180 -19.93 14.92 4.65
C LEU A 180 -18.64 14.36 4.05
N THR A 181 -17.53 14.46 4.76
CA THR A 181 -16.37 13.61 4.47
C THR A 181 -16.51 12.33 5.27
N VAL A 182 -16.41 11.17 4.63
CA VAL A 182 -16.49 9.86 5.28
C VAL A 182 -15.17 9.11 5.21
N ASP A 183 -14.97 8.19 6.14
CA ASP A 183 -13.82 7.29 6.16
C ASP A 183 -13.92 6.31 4.98
N CYS A 184 -12.83 6.21 4.22
CA CYS A 184 -12.70 5.34 3.06
C CYS A 184 -11.32 4.70 2.96
N ASP A 185 -10.61 4.67 4.08
CA ASP A 185 -9.39 3.93 4.33
C ASP A 185 -9.66 3.10 5.58
N SER A 186 -10.25 1.92 5.34
CA SER A 186 -10.83 1.07 6.37
C SER A 186 -9.79 0.53 7.35
N ASP A 187 -8.54 0.39 6.92
CA ASP A 187 -7.45 -0.16 7.72
C ASP A 187 -6.43 0.89 8.20
N LYS A 188 -6.52 2.11 7.68
CA LYS A 188 -5.79 3.32 8.09
C LYS A 188 -4.32 3.27 7.73
N ASP A 189 -4.00 2.69 6.60
CA ASP A 189 -2.64 2.63 6.07
C ASP A 189 -2.27 3.84 5.19
N GLY A 190 -3.26 4.68 4.85
CA GLY A 190 -3.11 5.89 4.04
C GLY A 190 -3.45 5.71 2.56
N ILE A 191 -3.89 4.52 2.14
CA ILE A 191 -4.43 4.23 0.82
C ILE A 191 -5.96 4.08 0.95
N ALA A 192 -6.71 4.74 0.06
CA ALA A 192 -8.17 4.58 0.09
C ALA A 192 -8.57 3.19 -0.42
N ASP A 193 -9.59 2.58 0.17
CA ASP A 193 -10.12 1.23 -0.12
C ASP A 193 -10.32 0.95 -1.62
N ALA A 194 -10.65 1.98 -2.41
CA ALA A 194 -10.88 1.86 -3.85
C ALA A 194 -9.59 1.70 -4.68
N ALA A 195 -8.44 2.06 -4.11
CA ALA A 195 -7.12 1.96 -4.70
C ALA A 195 -6.19 1.00 -3.93
N ASP A 196 -6.67 0.44 -2.83
CA ASP A 196 -5.95 -0.46 -1.95
C ASP A 196 -6.13 -1.92 -2.40
N ASN A 197 -5.01 -2.65 -2.57
CA ASN A 197 -5.03 -4.08 -2.88
C ASN A 197 -5.22 -4.97 -1.63
N CYS A 198 -5.27 -4.40 -0.42
CA CYS A 198 -5.72 -5.05 0.81
C CYS A 198 -6.56 -4.13 1.73
N PRO A 199 -7.81 -3.75 1.34
CA PRO A 199 -8.65 -2.77 2.06
C PRO A 199 -9.01 -3.06 3.54
N ALA A 200 -8.54 -4.17 4.09
CA ALA A 200 -8.82 -4.58 5.46
C ALA A 200 -7.55 -4.92 6.25
N GLU A 201 -6.37 -4.90 5.64
CA GLU A 201 -5.10 -5.22 6.29
C GLU A 201 -3.98 -4.26 5.85
N PRO A 202 -3.46 -3.43 6.78
CA PRO A 202 -2.58 -2.32 6.42
C PRO A 202 -1.36 -2.75 5.62
N ASN A 203 -1.17 -2.18 4.43
CA ASN A 203 -0.10 -2.54 3.51
C ASN A 203 0.33 -1.37 2.61
N VAL A 204 0.75 -0.26 3.22
CA VAL A 204 1.22 0.99 2.57
C VAL A 204 2.11 0.82 1.32
N GLU A 205 2.95 -0.22 1.30
CA GLU A 205 3.86 -0.49 0.18
C GLU A 205 3.18 -1.14 -1.04
N GLN A 206 1.91 -1.54 -0.90
CA GLN A 206 1.02 -2.11 -1.92
C GLN A 206 1.71 -3.22 -2.72
N VAL A 207 2.47 -4.08 -2.04
CA VAL A 207 3.21 -5.18 -2.65
C VAL A 207 2.21 -6.23 -3.13
N ASP A 208 2.35 -6.63 -4.39
CA ASP A 208 1.57 -7.66 -5.07
C ASP A 208 2.52 -8.34 -6.07
N ILE A 209 3.10 -9.48 -5.67
CA ILE A 209 4.17 -10.17 -6.41
C ILE A 209 3.63 -10.83 -7.68
N ASP A 210 2.44 -11.42 -7.63
CA ASP A 210 1.86 -12.17 -8.75
C ASP A 210 0.95 -11.33 -9.64
N THR A 211 0.66 -10.09 -9.23
CA THR A 211 -0.08 -9.06 -9.95
C THR A 211 -1.56 -9.40 -10.19
N ASP A 212 -2.16 -10.17 -9.28
CA ASP A 212 -3.58 -10.54 -9.37
C ASP A 212 -4.53 -9.46 -8.84
N GLY A 213 -3.99 -8.41 -8.20
CA GLY A 213 -4.72 -7.30 -7.61
C GLY A 213 -5.06 -7.48 -6.13
N VAL A 214 -4.63 -8.57 -5.50
CA VAL A 214 -4.68 -8.83 -4.06
C VAL A 214 -3.27 -8.65 -3.50
N GLY A 215 -3.10 -7.78 -2.49
CA GLY A 215 -1.77 -7.52 -1.94
C GLY A 215 -1.22 -8.72 -1.16
N ASP A 216 0.12 -8.86 -1.14
CA ASP A 216 0.84 -9.92 -0.43
C ASP A 216 0.40 -10.07 1.05
N THR A 217 -0.03 -8.96 1.68
CA THR A 217 -0.49 -8.95 3.07
C THR A 217 -1.74 -9.81 3.26
N CYS A 218 -2.72 -9.67 2.37
CA CYS A 218 -4.03 -10.32 2.44
C CYS A 218 -4.19 -11.50 1.47
N ASP A 219 -3.18 -11.79 0.65
CA ASP A 219 -3.16 -12.92 -0.26
C ASP A 219 -2.67 -14.23 0.39
N GLY A 220 -3.42 -15.31 0.16
CA GLY A 220 -3.11 -16.67 0.58
C GLY A 220 -2.12 -17.42 -0.32
N ASN A 221 -1.77 -16.87 -1.49
CA ASN A 221 -0.89 -17.48 -2.50
C ASN A 221 -0.03 -16.39 -3.18
N ARG A 222 0.87 -15.77 -2.40
CA ARG A 222 1.55 -14.50 -2.74
C ARG A 222 2.28 -14.47 -4.08
N ASP A 223 2.76 -15.61 -4.55
CA ASP A 223 3.53 -15.68 -5.79
C ASP A 223 2.80 -16.39 -6.93
N GLY A 224 1.54 -16.77 -6.72
CA GLY A 224 0.67 -17.25 -7.79
C GLY A 224 1.04 -18.65 -8.32
N ASP A 225 1.83 -19.45 -7.61
CA ASP A 225 2.33 -20.74 -8.12
C ASP A 225 1.42 -21.96 -7.86
N ALA A 226 0.26 -21.68 -7.27
CA ALA A 226 -0.81 -22.63 -6.90
C ALA A 226 -0.52 -23.49 -5.66
N LEU A 227 0.51 -23.16 -4.88
CA LEU A 227 0.67 -23.61 -3.51
C LEU A 227 0.26 -22.50 -2.55
N ASP A 228 -0.53 -22.84 -1.51
CA ASP A 228 -0.82 -21.85 -0.48
C ASP A 228 0.45 -21.47 0.28
N ASN A 229 0.47 -20.25 0.86
CA ASN A 229 1.62 -19.76 1.62
C ASN A 229 2.06 -20.76 2.72
N ALA A 230 1.14 -21.57 3.26
CA ALA A 230 1.45 -22.53 4.31
C ALA A 230 2.21 -23.78 3.81
N SER A 231 2.02 -24.15 2.54
CA SER A 231 2.65 -25.30 1.88
C SER A 231 3.80 -24.91 0.97
N ASP A 232 3.91 -23.63 0.63
CA ASP A 232 4.98 -23.09 -0.19
C ASP A 232 6.24 -22.78 0.64
N GLY A 233 7.33 -23.44 0.26
CA GLY A 233 8.66 -23.23 0.80
C GLY A 233 9.27 -21.87 0.44
N CYS A 234 8.85 -21.25 -0.65
CA CYS A 234 9.41 -20.05 -1.25
C CYS A 234 8.34 -19.04 -1.66
N GLN A 235 7.50 -18.62 -0.71
CA GLN A 235 6.35 -17.67 -0.76
C GLN A 235 6.49 -16.33 -1.50
N ARG A 236 7.59 -16.08 -2.21
CA ARG A 236 7.86 -14.84 -2.96
C ARG A 236 8.46 -15.15 -4.33
N VAL A 237 8.55 -16.42 -4.72
CA VAL A 237 9.26 -16.87 -5.93
C VAL A 237 8.49 -18.04 -6.53
N ALA A 238 7.59 -17.70 -7.45
CA ALA A 238 6.72 -18.66 -8.10
C ALA A 238 7.50 -19.82 -8.71
N ALA A 239 7.20 -21.06 -8.31
CA ALA A 239 7.80 -22.23 -8.92
C ALA A 239 6.85 -23.43 -8.98
N ALA A 240 6.74 -24.01 -10.18
CA ALA A 240 5.96 -25.24 -10.41
C ALA A 240 6.66 -26.52 -9.88
N THR A 241 7.26 -26.48 -8.69
CA THR A 241 7.86 -27.62 -7.99
C THR A 241 6.96 -28.09 -6.85
N MET A 242 7.27 -29.24 -6.23
CA MET A 242 6.42 -29.73 -5.13
C MET A 242 6.59 -28.93 -3.84
N SER A 243 7.74 -28.27 -3.68
CA SER A 243 8.04 -27.44 -2.52
C SER A 243 7.72 -25.96 -2.73
N GLY A 244 7.30 -25.54 -3.92
CA GLY A 244 7.14 -24.12 -4.31
C GLY A 244 8.47 -23.36 -4.44
N CYS A 245 9.60 -24.02 -4.19
CA CYS A 245 10.91 -23.43 -4.42
C CYS A 245 11.45 -23.71 -5.83
N PRO A 246 12.21 -22.78 -6.44
CA PRO A 246 12.75 -22.98 -7.77
C PRO A 246 13.69 -24.19 -7.84
N GLY A 247 13.61 -24.93 -8.95
CA GLY A 247 14.54 -26.01 -9.24
C GLY A 247 15.97 -25.47 -9.46
N ALA A 248 16.96 -26.11 -8.85
CA ALA A 248 18.35 -25.70 -8.94
C ALA A 248 19.24 -26.79 -9.53
N ASP A 249 19.76 -26.52 -10.71
CA ASP A 249 20.74 -27.38 -11.36
C ASP A 249 22.08 -27.42 -10.60
N ARG A 250 22.74 -28.58 -10.64
CA ARG A 250 24.08 -28.79 -10.06
C ARG A 250 25.05 -29.36 -11.08
N ASP A 251 26.21 -28.73 -11.23
CA ASP A 251 27.35 -29.25 -12.00
C ASP A 251 28.37 -29.92 -11.07
N VAL A 252 28.50 -31.24 -11.18
CA VAL A 252 29.48 -32.02 -10.41
C VAL A 252 30.69 -32.34 -11.26
N ARG A 253 31.86 -31.86 -10.86
CA ARG A 253 33.14 -32.11 -11.53
C ARG A 253 34.08 -32.92 -10.65
N LEU A 254 34.44 -34.11 -11.10
CA LEU A 254 35.52 -34.91 -10.51
C LEU A 254 36.83 -34.67 -11.29
N ARG A 255 37.93 -34.40 -10.58
CA ARG A 255 39.28 -34.27 -11.16
C ARG A 255 40.30 -35.08 -10.36
N HIS A 256 41.17 -35.80 -11.07
CA HIS A 256 42.28 -36.53 -10.47
C HIS A 256 43.57 -35.72 -10.55
N GLN A 257 44.11 -35.36 -9.38
CA GLN A 257 45.39 -34.66 -9.25
C GLN A 257 46.53 -35.67 -9.04
N LYS A 258 47.04 -36.25 -10.13
CA LYS A 258 48.05 -37.33 -10.11
C LYS A 258 49.24 -37.02 -9.19
N LYS A 259 49.87 -35.84 -9.35
CA LYS A 259 51.05 -35.41 -8.55
C LYS A 259 50.75 -35.34 -7.05
N LYS A 260 49.54 -34.90 -6.67
CA LYS A 260 49.14 -34.73 -5.25
C LYS A 260 48.48 -35.99 -4.67
N ARG A 261 48.26 -37.03 -5.48
CA ARG A 261 47.51 -38.25 -5.12
C ARG A 261 46.15 -37.93 -4.49
N LYS A 262 45.46 -36.93 -5.04
CA LYS A 262 44.16 -36.44 -4.56
C LYS A 262 43.09 -36.54 -5.64
N LEU A 263 41.86 -36.82 -5.22
CA LEU A 263 40.66 -36.56 -6.00
C LEU A 263 40.05 -35.26 -5.49
N ARG A 264 39.72 -34.37 -6.41
CA ARG A 264 38.99 -33.13 -6.12
C ARG A 264 37.62 -33.24 -6.76
N VAL A 265 36.58 -33.09 -5.96
CA VAL A 265 35.21 -32.90 -6.43
C VAL A 265 34.86 -31.42 -6.26
N THR A 266 34.13 -30.88 -7.21
CA THR A 266 33.52 -29.55 -7.13
C THR A 266 32.06 -29.69 -7.53
N VAL A 267 31.17 -29.25 -6.67
CA VAL A 267 29.74 -29.07 -6.92
C VAL A 267 29.55 -27.57 -7.12
N ALA A 268 28.91 -27.18 -8.22
CA ALA A 268 28.57 -25.79 -8.50
C ALA A 268 27.07 -25.69 -8.79
N SER A 269 26.44 -24.63 -8.32
CA SER A 269 25.05 -24.28 -8.57
C SER A 269 24.91 -22.76 -8.50
N TYR A 270 23.78 -22.24 -8.99
CA TYR A 270 23.42 -20.84 -8.79
C TYR A 270 23.23 -20.54 -7.29
N PHE A 271 22.55 -21.43 -6.57
CA PHE A 271 22.31 -21.32 -5.14
C PHE A 271 23.47 -21.88 -4.31
N THR A 272 23.89 -21.12 -3.29
CA THR A 272 25.05 -21.51 -2.48
C THR A 272 24.77 -22.73 -1.60
N GLU A 273 23.51 -22.91 -1.23
CA GLU A 273 22.92 -23.98 -0.43
C GLU A 273 22.97 -25.30 -1.19
N CYS A 274 22.79 -25.26 -2.51
CA CYS A 274 22.86 -26.43 -3.37
C CYS A 274 24.30 -26.95 -3.58
N GLN A 275 25.32 -26.14 -3.33
CA GLN A 275 26.72 -26.57 -3.39
C GLN A 275 27.36 -26.77 -2.01
N SER A 276 26.95 -26.02 -0.99
CA SER A 276 27.47 -26.11 0.37
C SER A 276 26.98 -27.38 1.05
N ARG A 277 27.90 -28.11 1.71
CA ARG A 277 27.60 -29.35 2.45
C ARG A 277 26.85 -30.43 1.64
N ALA A 278 26.86 -30.36 0.31
CA ALA A 278 26.28 -31.36 -0.57
C ALA A 278 26.90 -32.74 -0.31
N ASP A 279 26.07 -33.76 -0.04
CA ASP A 279 26.54 -35.12 0.22
C ASP A 279 27.03 -35.78 -1.08
N VAL A 280 28.35 -35.83 -1.24
CA VAL A 280 28.98 -36.39 -2.44
C VAL A 280 29.33 -37.85 -2.21
N VAL A 281 28.86 -38.72 -3.10
CA VAL A 281 29.31 -40.11 -3.18
C VAL A 281 30.26 -40.28 -4.36
N VAL A 282 31.46 -40.76 -4.09
CA VAL A 282 32.43 -41.13 -5.13
C VAL A 282 32.35 -42.64 -5.36
N TRP A 283 32.18 -43.01 -6.62
CA TRP A 283 32.00 -44.39 -7.06
C TRP A 283 33.18 -44.86 -7.89
N ARG A 284 33.43 -46.17 -7.87
CA ARG A 284 34.30 -46.88 -8.82
C ARG A 284 33.44 -47.73 -9.74
N ALA A 285 33.49 -47.41 -11.03
CA ALA A 285 32.74 -48.11 -12.07
C ALA A 285 33.23 -49.56 -12.23
N ARG A 286 32.29 -50.50 -12.38
CA ARG A 286 32.54 -51.96 -12.51
C ARG A 286 31.62 -52.59 -13.57
N LYS A 287 31.91 -53.86 -13.92
CA LYS A 287 31.04 -54.68 -14.80
C LYS A 287 29.76 -55.15 -14.08
N GLY A 288 29.79 -55.19 -12.75
CA GLY A 288 28.62 -55.38 -11.89
C GLY A 288 28.35 -54.12 -11.06
N PRO A 289 27.71 -54.22 -9.88
CA PRO A 289 27.38 -53.06 -9.05
C PRO A 289 28.61 -52.18 -8.77
N ASP A 290 28.43 -50.87 -8.99
CA ASP A 290 29.46 -49.89 -8.75
C ASP A 290 29.80 -49.84 -7.27
N LYS A 291 31.10 -49.76 -6.95
CA LYS A 291 31.55 -49.78 -5.55
C LYS A 291 31.72 -48.36 -5.04
N MET A 292 31.03 -48.04 -3.94
CA MET A 292 31.26 -46.80 -3.20
C MET A 292 32.71 -46.75 -2.69
N VAL A 293 33.37 -45.63 -2.96
CA VAL A 293 34.74 -45.33 -2.56
C VAL A 293 34.76 -44.43 -1.34
N ALA A 294 33.88 -43.42 -1.31
CA ALA A 294 33.71 -42.49 -0.21
C ALA A 294 32.34 -41.81 -0.31
N ARG A 295 31.76 -41.45 0.83
CA ARG A 295 30.62 -40.53 0.97
C ARG A 295 31.06 -39.42 1.91
N LYS A 296 30.99 -38.16 1.48
CA LYS A 296 31.39 -37.01 2.30
C LYS A 296 30.78 -35.72 1.75
N ALA A 297 30.38 -34.83 2.67
CA ALA A 297 29.92 -33.49 2.34
C ALA A 297 31.02 -32.59 1.76
N THR A 298 30.64 -31.67 0.88
CA THR A 298 31.48 -30.55 0.43
C THR A 298 31.68 -29.49 1.53
N ASP A 299 32.67 -28.62 1.34
CA ASP A 299 32.79 -27.39 2.12
C ASP A 299 31.79 -26.32 1.67
N ALA A 300 31.81 -25.14 2.31
CA ALA A 300 30.93 -24.01 1.99
C ALA A 300 31.07 -23.47 0.55
N ARG A 301 32.13 -23.86 -0.18
CA ARG A 301 32.38 -23.47 -1.57
C ARG A 301 32.15 -24.61 -2.55
N GLY A 302 31.44 -25.66 -2.13
CA GLY A 302 31.16 -26.83 -2.96
C GLY A 302 32.38 -27.69 -3.26
N ARG A 303 33.46 -27.60 -2.49
CA ARG A 303 34.70 -28.35 -2.76
C ARG A 303 34.85 -29.52 -1.80
N LEU A 304 35.27 -30.65 -2.35
CA LEU A 304 35.64 -31.84 -1.57
C LEU A 304 36.98 -32.38 -2.07
N VAL A 305 37.88 -32.70 -1.14
CA VAL A 305 39.19 -33.28 -1.45
C VAL A 305 39.36 -34.60 -0.72
N LEU A 306 39.62 -35.66 -1.49
CA LEU A 306 39.82 -37.03 -1.01
C LEU A 306 41.20 -37.55 -1.41
N LYS A 307 41.71 -38.54 -0.69
CA LYS A 307 42.88 -39.31 -1.13
C LYS A 307 42.50 -40.13 -2.38
N ALA A 308 43.36 -40.12 -3.39
CA ALA A 308 43.12 -40.89 -4.61
C ALA A 308 43.20 -42.41 -4.33
N PRO A 309 42.24 -43.22 -4.83
CA PRO A 309 42.29 -44.67 -4.72
C PRO A 309 43.58 -45.25 -5.28
N ARG A 310 44.15 -46.23 -4.59
CA ARG A 310 45.36 -46.94 -5.04
C ARG A 310 45.10 -47.85 -6.24
N ARG A 311 43.88 -48.41 -6.35
CA ARG A 311 43.52 -49.33 -7.43
C ARG A 311 43.12 -48.55 -8.68
N PRO A 312 43.67 -48.88 -9.87
CA PRO A 312 43.28 -48.21 -11.10
C PRO A 312 41.81 -48.49 -11.46
N GLY A 313 41.18 -47.57 -12.18
CA GLY A 313 39.79 -47.70 -12.60
C GLY A 313 39.15 -46.38 -13.00
N ARG A 314 37.93 -46.45 -13.54
CA ARG A 314 37.08 -45.28 -13.79
C ARG A 314 36.30 -44.94 -12.53
N HIS A 315 36.26 -43.67 -12.20
CA HIS A 315 35.59 -43.15 -11.02
C HIS A 315 34.71 -41.97 -11.42
N TYR A 316 33.59 -41.78 -10.76
CA TYR A 316 32.71 -40.64 -10.93
C TYR A 316 32.16 -40.22 -9.57
N ALA A 317 31.62 -39.02 -9.48
CA ALA A 317 30.97 -38.50 -8.28
C ALA A 317 29.49 -38.27 -8.57
N THR A 318 28.63 -38.48 -7.57
CA THR A 318 27.21 -38.15 -7.60
C THR A 318 26.86 -37.30 -6.39
N VAL A 319 25.82 -36.48 -6.54
CA VAL A 319 25.07 -35.85 -5.45
C VAL A 319 23.61 -36.22 -5.61
N GLU A 320 22.96 -36.54 -4.49
CA GLU A 320 21.51 -36.84 -4.43
C GLU A 320 20.71 -35.55 -4.29
N GLU A 321 19.44 -35.56 -4.71
CA GLU A 321 18.50 -34.45 -4.55
C GLU A 321 18.48 -33.96 -3.10
N LEU A 322 18.37 -32.64 -2.94
CA LEU A 322 18.32 -31.99 -1.64
C LEU A 322 17.35 -30.83 -1.72
N TYR A 323 16.37 -30.80 -0.82
CA TYR A 323 15.55 -29.63 -0.63
C TYR A 323 16.26 -28.65 0.30
N ALA A 324 16.65 -27.49 -0.24
CA ALA A 324 17.14 -26.36 0.54
C ALA A 324 15.94 -25.48 0.89
N ILE A 325 15.44 -25.64 2.12
CA ILE A 325 14.25 -24.95 2.65
C ILE A 325 14.36 -23.44 2.41
N GLY A 326 13.34 -22.85 1.79
CA GLY A 326 13.32 -21.40 1.52
C GLY A 326 14.23 -20.96 0.39
N VAL A 327 14.85 -21.88 -0.35
CA VAL A 327 15.85 -21.54 -1.37
C VAL A 327 15.60 -22.24 -2.69
N ALA A 328 15.63 -23.58 -2.71
CA ALA A 328 15.58 -24.34 -3.96
C ALA A 328 15.41 -25.86 -3.77
N GLU A 329 14.86 -26.51 -4.80
CA GLU A 329 15.00 -27.96 -4.99
C GLU A 329 16.30 -28.26 -5.75
N CYS A 330 17.35 -28.63 -5.02
CA CYS A 330 18.65 -28.92 -5.61
C CYS A 330 18.62 -30.28 -6.34
N GLY A 331 18.62 -30.26 -7.68
CA GLY A 331 18.50 -31.46 -8.52
C GLY A 331 19.71 -32.41 -8.42
N ALA A 332 19.51 -33.72 -8.52
CA ALA A 332 20.62 -34.69 -8.51
C ALA A 332 21.57 -34.47 -9.69
N ALA A 333 22.84 -34.78 -9.50
CA ALA A 333 23.84 -34.60 -10.55
C ALA A 333 24.97 -35.62 -10.50
N ARG A 334 25.53 -35.93 -11.68
CA ARG A 334 26.60 -36.92 -11.87
C ARG A 334 27.75 -36.33 -12.67
N SER A 335 28.97 -36.52 -12.16
CA SER A 335 30.17 -36.12 -12.88
C SER A 335 30.48 -37.03 -14.05
N ARG A 336 31.21 -36.48 -15.03
CA ARG A 336 31.95 -37.32 -15.99
C ARG A 336 32.92 -38.25 -15.27
N SER A 337 33.17 -39.42 -15.87
CA SER A 337 34.09 -40.41 -15.30
C SER A 337 35.56 -40.03 -15.53
N VAL A 338 36.38 -40.13 -14.49
CA VAL A 338 37.84 -39.94 -14.53
C VAL A 338 38.55 -41.28 -14.40
N ARG A 339 39.51 -41.55 -15.28
CA ARG A 339 40.36 -42.75 -15.22
C ARG A 339 41.59 -42.51 -14.36
N ILE A 340 41.71 -43.27 -13.27
CA ILE A 340 42.93 -43.36 -12.46
C ILE A 340 43.77 -44.51 -13.02
N ARG A 341 44.99 -44.19 -13.47
CA ARG A 341 45.98 -45.17 -13.97
C ARG A 341 46.91 -45.61 -12.83
N ARG A 342 47.51 -46.78 -12.98
CA ARG A 342 48.56 -47.28 -12.07
C ARG A 342 49.70 -46.26 -12.10
N SER A 343 50.19 -45.82 -10.93
CA SER A 343 51.43 -45.04 -10.89
C SER A 343 52.57 -45.99 -11.24
N GLU A 344 53.31 -45.70 -12.30
CA GLU A 344 54.66 -46.24 -12.49
C GLU A 344 55.46 -45.88 -11.23
N ARG A 345 56.06 -46.89 -10.61
CA ARG A 345 56.90 -46.75 -9.42
C ARG A 345 58.24 -46.17 -9.83
#